data_AF-A0A538SIL9-F1
#
_entry.id   AF-A0A538SIL9-F1
#
_cell.length_a   1.000
_cell.length_b   1.000
_cell.length_c   1.000
_cell.angle_alpha   90.00
_cell.angle_beta   90.00
_cell.angle_gamma   90.00
#
_symmetry.space_group_name_H-M   'P 1'
#
loop_
_entity.id
_entity.type
_entity.pdbx_description
1 polymer ?
#
loop_
_entity_poly.entity_id
_entity_poly.type
_entity_poly.pdbx_seq_one_letter_code
_entity_poly.pdbx_strand_id
1 'polypeptide(L)'
;MCCSFPSSAPRRVARRRKRKAKWARGGKRLRGEPARVRRDRAPGGSTVNLSLWIAARYLRTRRQSGFISLLTGFSVGGVALGVTALFTVLAVMNGFENEIQSRIAGTDAHVVLLGETASGIERPEELVPRVAAVPGVLGVAAFTYVKAMVFREGLTEGLVVKGVDLRAERGVTTVGRNIT
;
A
#
# COMPACT_ATOMS: atom_id res chain seq x y z
N MET A 1 37.58 -26.52 41.19
CA MET A 1 36.72 -26.25 40.02
C MET A 1 37.47 -25.40 39.01
N CYS A 2 37.85 -25.97 37.87
CA CYS A 2 38.25 -25.34 36.59
C CYS A 2 38.62 -26.52 35.66
N CYS A 3 37.71 -26.93 34.77
CA CYS A 3 37.65 -26.52 33.36
C CYS A 3 38.69 -27.21 32.46
N SER A 4 38.14 -28.10 31.63
CA SER A 4 38.35 -28.14 30.17
C SER A 4 39.56 -28.90 29.61
N PHE A 5 39.23 -30.11 29.14
CA PHE A 5 39.66 -30.76 27.90
C PHE A 5 40.54 -29.91 26.96
N PRO A 6 41.58 -30.54 26.38
CA PRO A 6 41.50 -30.78 24.95
C PRO A 6 41.96 -32.20 24.58
N SER A 7 41.19 -32.86 23.71
CA SER A 7 41.52 -34.16 23.16
C SER A 7 41.59 -34.10 21.64
N SER A 8 42.64 -34.74 21.14
CA SER A 8 42.82 -35.34 19.82
C SER A 8 43.34 -34.47 18.67
N ALA A 9 44.66 -34.64 18.52
CA ALA A 9 45.53 -34.35 17.41
C ALA A 9 45.17 -35.15 16.12
N PRO A 10 45.85 -34.88 14.98
CA PRO A 10 45.40 -35.21 13.63
C PRO A 10 45.92 -36.56 13.13
N ARG A 11 45.34 -37.09 12.04
CA ARG A 11 45.99 -38.10 11.19
C ARG A 11 45.89 -37.78 9.71
N ARG A 12 47.07 -37.55 9.14
CA ARG A 12 47.39 -37.57 7.70
C ARG A 12 47.29 -38.99 7.15
N VAL A 13 46.74 -39.14 5.95
CA VAL A 13 47.17 -40.12 4.93
C VAL A 13 46.93 -39.44 3.57
N ALA A 14 47.92 -38.79 2.97
CA ALA A 14 49.00 -39.36 2.14
C ALA A 14 48.55 -39.90 0.77
N ARG A 15 49.02 -39.19 -0.27
CA ARG A 15 49.54 -39.68 -1.55
C ARG A 15 48.56 -40.32 -2.55
N ARG A 16 48.36 -39.60 -3.66
CA ARG A 16 48.78 -40.14 -4.96
C ARG A 16 49.37 -39.06 -5.86
N ARG A 17 50.54 -39.37 -6.41
CA ARG A 17 51.49 -38.48 -7.09
C ARG A 17 51.47 -38.83 -8.59
N LYS A 18 51.50 -37.78 -9.42
CA LYS A 18 52.14 -37.65 -10.76
C LYS A 18 51.48 -38.28 -12.00
N ARG A 19 51.24 -37.40 -13.00
CA ARG A 19 51.84 -37.36 -14.37
C ARG A 19 51.51 -35.98 -14.96
N LYS A 20 52.37 -34.95 -14.86
CA LYS A 20 53.38 -34.47 -15.85
C LYS A 20 52.97 -34.53 -17.34
N ALA A 21 52.72 -33.35 -17.92
CA ALA A 21 53.22 -32.87 -19.23
C ALA A 21 52.68 -31.43 -19.44
N LYS A 22 53.37 -30.36 -19.04
CA LYS A 22 54.46 -29.69 -19.77
C LYS A 22 54.07 -29.30 -21.21
N TRP A 23 53.30 -28.22 -21.36
CA TRP A 23 53.23 -27.45 -22.60
C TRP A 23 53.42 -25.97 -22.27
N ALA A 24 54.69 -25.55 -22.34
CA ALA A 24 55.09 -24.16 -22.38
C ALA A 24 56.04 -24.00 -23.57
N ARG A 25 55.76 -22.96 -24.36
CA ARG A 25 56.55 -22.33 -25.44
C ARG A 25 56.13 -22.66 -26.88
N GLY A 26 55.77 -21.59 -27.60
CA GLY A 26 56.29 -21.38 -28.95
C GLY A 26 55.26 -21.23 -30.08
N GLY A 27 54.61 -20.07 -30.13
CA GLY A 27 54.31 -19.29 -31.34
C GLY A 27 53.89 -19.98 -32.64
N LYS A 28 52.64 -19.72 -33.06
CA LYS A 28 52.33 -19.36 -34.44
C LYS A 28 51.36 -18.19 -34.45
N ARG A 29 51.81 -17.10 -35.08
CA ARG A 29 50.97 -16.02 -35.60
C ARG A 29 49.87 -16.67 -36.46
N LEU A 30 48.63 -16.58 -36.02
CA LEU A 30 47.48 -16.65 -36.93
C LEU A 30 46.93 -15.24 -37.00
N ARG A 31 47.27 -14.61 -38.13
CA ARG A 31 46.74 -13.36 -38.63
C ARG A 31 45.44 -13.73 -39.35
N GLY A 32 44.34 -13.01 -39.08
CA GLY A 32 43.02 -13.18 -39.71
C GLY A 32 42.03 -13.85 -38.77
N GLU A 33 40.87 -13.31 -38.44
CA GLU A 33 40.10 -12.14 -38.88
C GLU A 33 39.45 -11.54 -37.62
N PRO A 34 39.30 -10.22 -37.47
CA PRO A 34 38.26 -9.71 -36.59
C PRO A 34 36.93 -10.12 -37.21
N ALA A 35 36.22 -11.05 -36.55
CA ALA A 35 34.86 -11.39 -36.88
C ALA A 35 34.06 -10.10 -37.04
N ARG A 36 33.71 -9.75 -38.29
CA ARG A 36 32.88 -8.60 -38.61
C ARG A 36 31.56 -8.81 -37.89
N VAL A 37 31.38 -8.07 -36.80
CA VAL A 37 30.07 -7.81 -36.24
C VAL A 37 29.28 -7.13 -37.36
N ARG A 38 28.46 -7.92 -38.06
CA ARG A 38 27.47 -7.42 -39.01
C ARG A 38 26.59 -6.44 -38.23
N ARG A 39 26.86 -5.15 -38.41
CA ARG A 39 25.88 -4.10 -38.14
C ARG A 39 24.77 -4.30 -39.17
N ASP A 40 23.85 -5.20 -38.86
CA ASP A 40 22.63 -5.31 -39.62
C ASP A 40 21.87 -3.99 -39.44
N ARG A 41 21.79 -3.28 -40.56
CA ARG A 41 21.13 -2.00 -40.72
C ARG A 41 19.65 -2.20 -40.40
N ALA A 42 19.20 -1.63 -39.28
CA ALA A 42 17.79 -1.56 -38.95
C ALA A 42 17.04 -0.84 -40.09
N PRO A 43 15.98 -1.43 -40.67
CA PRO A 43 15.07 -0.68 -41.50
C PRO A 43 14.24 0.22 -40.58
N GLY A 44 14.37 1.53 -40.76
CA GLY A 44 13.43 2.48 -40.19
C GLY A 44 12.07 2.37 -40.88
N GLY A 45 11.01 2.63 -40.12
CA GLY A 45 9.76 3.14 -40.69
C GLY A 45 8.59 2.16 -40.82
N SER A 46 8.21 1.48 -39.74
CA SER A 46 6.79 1.26 -39.41
C SER A 46 6.68 1.15 -37.88
N THR A 47 5.71 1.83 -37.28
CA THR A 47 5.54 2.00 -35.82
C THR A 47 5.05 0.72 -35.12
N VAL A 48 5.51 -0.44 -35.57
CA VAL A 48 5.43 -1.69 -34.83
C VAL A 48 6.81 -1.94 -34.25
N ASN A 49 6.92 -1.93 -32.91
CA ASN A 49 8.17 -2.19 -32.23
C ASN A 49 8.64 -3.61 -32.57
N LEU A 50 9.52 -3.73 -33.57
CA LEU A 50 10.10 -5.00 -34.00
C LEU A 50 10.79 -5.71 -32.83
N SER A 51 11.39 -4.95 -31.92
CA SER A 51 11.97 -5.41 -30.66
C SER A 51 10.93 -6.09 -29.76
N LEU A 52 9.75 -5.49 -29.59
CA LEU A 52 8.65 -6.05 -28.80
C LEU A 52 8.04 -7.28 -29.48
N TRP A 53 7.96 -7.28 -30.81
CA TRP A 53 7.50 -8.42 -31.59
C TRP A 53 8.47 -9.61 -31.51
N ILE A 54 9.78 -9.35 -31.57
CA ILE A 54 10.84 -10.36 -31.39
C ILE A 54 10.86 -10.86 -29.94
N ALA A 55 10.74 -9.97 -28.94
CA ALA A 55 10.70 -10.33 -27.53
C ALA A 55 9.47 -11.18 -27.19
N ALA A 56 8.27 -10.79 -27.65
CA ALA A 56 7.04 -11.56 -27.49
C ALA A 56 7.13 -12.92 -28.20
N ARG A 57 7.73 -12.98 -29.39
CA ARG A 57 7.98 -14.23 -30.12
C ARG A 57 8.97 -15.12 -29.38
N TYR A 58 10.00 -14.57 -28.76
CA TYR A 58 10.95 -15.32 -27.93
C TYR A 58 10.32 -15.83 -26.63
N LEU A 59 9.47 -15.03 -25.96
CA LEU A 59 8.67 -15.51 -24.82
C LEU A 59 7.67 -16.60 -25.20
N ARG A 60 7.13 -16.53 -26.43
CA ARG A 60 6.09 -17.45 -26.92
C ARG A 60 6.64 -18.68 -27.64
N THR A 61 7.88 -18.66 -28.12
CA THR A 61 8.47 -19.78 -28.88
C THR A 61 8.77 -20.96 -27.95
N ARG A 62 7.77 -21.84 -27.86
CA ARG A 62 7.84 -23.18 -27.27
C ARG A 62 8.82 -24.05 -28.07
N ARG A 63 10.04 -24.26 -27.56
CA ARG A 63 10.89 -25.37 -28.00
C ARG A 63 10.83 -26.52 -26.98
N GLN A 64 10.12 -27.58 -27.37
CA GLN A 64 10.31 -29.00 -27.05
C GLN A 64 10.51 -29.48 -25.59
N SER A 65 9.88 -28.85 -24.59
CA SER A 65 9.71 -29.49 -23.28
C SER A 65 8.44 -29.00 -22.58
N GLY A 66 7.39 -29.83 -22.54
CA GLY A 66 6.12 -29.49 -21.89
C GLY A 66 6.26 -29.11 -20.42
N PHE A 67 7.23 -29.71 -19.71
CA PHE A 67 7.55 -29.41 -18.31
C PHE A 67 7.96 -27.96 -18.07
N ILE A 68 8.84 -27.41 -18.93
CA ILE A 68 9.33 -26.03 -18.77
C ILE A 68 8.20 -25.02 -19.06
N SER A 69 7.35 -25.29 -20.06
CA SER A 69 6.20 -24.42 -20.36
C SER A 69 5.16 -24.39 -19.23
N LEU A 70 5.03 -25.48 -18.45
CA LEU A 70 4.12 -25.55 -17.31
C LEU A 70 4.62 -24.65 -16.16
N LEU A 71 5.91 -24.74 -15.84
CA LEU A 71 6.54 -23.95 -14.78
C LEU A 71 6.52 -22.45 -15.11
N THR A 72 6.78 -22.06 -16.36
CA THR A 72 6.67 -20.65 -16.78
C THR A 72 5.25 -20.12 -16.59
N GLY A 73 4.22 -20.94 -16.87
CA GLY A 73 2.82 -20.60 -16.61
C GLY A 73 2.53 -20.37 -15.12
N PHE A 74 2.99 -21.27 -14.25
CA PHE A 74 2.84 -21.11 -12.80
C PHE A 74 3.59 -19.91 -12.25
N SER A 75 4.79 -19.60 -12.77
CA SER A 75 5.58 -18.46 -12.32
C SER A 75 4.90 -17.13 -12.65
N VAL A 76 4.42 -16.97 -13.89
CA VAL A 76 3.68 -15.78 -14.31
C VAL A 76 2.32 -15.69 -13.58
N GLY A 77 1.61 -16.81 -13.45
CA GLY A 77 0.34 -16.89 -12.74
C GLY A 77 0.48 -16.54 -11.25
N GLY A 78 1.51 -17.03 -10.57
CA GLY A 78 1.78 -16.74 -9.16
C GLY A 78 2.07 -15.26 -8.92
N VAL A 79 2.87 -14.62 -9.78
CA VAL A 79 3.13 -13.17 -9.69
C VAL A 79 1.85 -12.38 -9.95
N ALA A 80 1.06 -12.75 -10.97
CA ALA A 80 -0.20 -12.07 -11.26
C ALA A 80 -1.17 -12.16 -10.08
N LEU A 81 -1.35 -13.35 -9.50
CA LEU A 81 -2.23 -13.56 -8.34
C LEU A 81 -1.72 -12.81 -7.09
N GLY A 82 -0.41 -12.84 -6.83
CA GLY A 82 0.19 -12.14 -5.70
C GLY A 82 0.06 -10.63 -5.79
N VAL A 83 0.34 -10.04 -6.97
CA VAL A 83 0.17 -8.61 -7.20
C VAL A 83 -1.30 -8.22 -7.12
N THR A 84 -2.21 -9.02 -7.66
CA THR A 84 -3.66 -8.74 -7.61
C THR A 84 -4.17 -8.73 -6.16
N ALA A 85 -3.76 -9.71 -5.34
CA ALA A 85 -4.14 -9.76 -3.93
C ALA A 85 -3.59 -8.55 -3.16
N LEU A 86 -2.31 -8.21 -3.35
CA LEU A 86 -1.69 -7.04 -2.71
C LEU A 86 -2.37 -5.74 -3.14
N PHE A 87 -2.65 -5.58 -4.44
CA PHE A 87 -3.28 -4.39 -4.98
C PHE A 87 -4.73 -4.23 -4.48
N THR A 88 -5.46 -5.34 -4.31
CA THR A 88 -6.82 -5.33 -3.77
C THR A 88 -6.84 -4.84 -2.33
N VAL A 89 -5.93 -5.33 -1.48
CA VAL A 89 -5.87 -4.88 -0.08
C VAL A 89 -5.55 -3.38 -0.02
N LEU A 90 -4.59 -2.93 -0.82
CA LEU A 90 -4.25 -1.51 -0.88
C LEU A 90 -5.43 -0.66 -1.34
N ALA A 91 -6.16 -1.12 -2.36
CA ALA A 91 -7.34 -0.42 -2.88
C ALA A 91 -8.47 -0.36 -1.82
N VAL A 92 -8.71 -1.45 -1.10
CA VAL A 92 -9.72 -1.48 -0.04
C VAL A 92 -9.34 -0.53 1.09
N MET A 93 -8.10 -0.58 1.58
CA MET A 93 -7.67 0.30 2.66
C MET A 93 -7.72 1.77 2.26
N ASN A 94 -7.22 2.11 1.07
CA ASN A 94 -7.27 3.49 0.56
C ASN A 94 -8.71 3.97 0.34
N GLY A 95 -9.60 3.12 -0.17
CA GLY A 95 -11.02 3.46 -0.35
C GLY A 95 -11.74 3.68 0.97
N PHE A 96 -11.51 2.79 1.95
CA PHE A 96 -12.15 2.85 3.26
C PHE A 96 -11.62 4.00 4.11
N GLU A 97 -10.33 4.31 4.00
CA GLU A 97 -9.73 5.44 4.71
C GLU A 97 -10.37 6.77 4.29
N ASN A 98 -10.59 6.99 2.98
CA ASN A 98 -11.28 8.19 2.50
C ASN A 98 -12.73 8.27 2.98
N GLU A 99 -13.43 7.13 3.03
CA GLU A 99 -14.82 7.07 3.51
C GLU A 99 -14.90 7.32 5.02
N ILE A 100 -13.99 6.75 5.81
CA ILE A 100 -13.94 6.97 7.26
C ILE A 100 -13.54 8.42 7.55
N GLN A 101 -12.50 8.94 6.90
CA GLN A 101 -12.04 10.31 7.11
C GLN A 101 -13.12 11.33 6.75
N SER A 102 -13.83 11.13 5.63
CA SER A 102 -14.91 12.03 5.22
C SER A 102 -16.13 11.96 6.15
N ARG A 103 -16.46 10.79 6.71
CA ARG A 103 -17.53 10.65 7.71
C ARG A 103 -17.15 11.25 9.05
N ILE A 104 -15.90 11.13 9.49
CA ILE A 104 -15.47 11.74 10.76
C ILE A 104 -15.34 13.26 10.60
N ALA A 105 -14.64 13.74 9.57
CA ALA A 105 -14.40 15.18 9.36
C ALA A 105 -15.62 15.94 8.82
N GLY A 106 -16.59 15.25 8.21
CA GLY A 106 -17.80 15.88 7.64
C GLY A 106 -18.95 16.06 8.63
N THR A 107 -18.89 15.41 9.80
CA THR A 107 -20.02 15.35 10.76
C THR A 107 -19.69 15.99 12.11
N ASP A 108 -18.41 16.16 12.45
CA ASP A 108 -17.99 16.80 13.68
C ASP A 108 -17.48 18.24 13.44
N ALA A 109 -17.91 19.17 14.30
CA ALA A 109 -17.36 20.51 14.34
C ALA A 109 -15.87 20.43 14.68
N HIS A 110 -15.02 21.15 13.96
CA HIS A 110 -13.57 21.14 14.17
C HIS A 110 -13.17 21.57 15.59
N VAL A 111 -14.04 22.33 16.26
CA VAL A 111 -13.88 22.78 17.64
C VAL A 111 -15.20 22.62 18.37
N VAL A 112 -15.18 21.93 19.50
CA VAL A 112 -16.35 21.73 20.38
C VAL A 112 -16.07 22.40 21.71
N LEU A 113 -16.90 23.39 22.07
CA LEU A 113 -16.87 24.03 23.38
C LEU A 113 -17.85 23.31 24.30
N LEU A 114 -17.34 22.73 25.39
CA LEU A 114 -18.15 22.12 26.45
C LEU A 114 -17.99 22.93 27.73
N GLY A 115 -19.09 23.15 28.44
CA GLY A 115 -19.04 23.74 29.78
C GLY A 115 -18.37 22.79 30.77
N GLU A 116 -17.68 23.32 31.77
CA GLU A 116 -17.00 22.52 32.81
C GLU A 116 -17.98 21.71 33.68
N THR A 117 -19.25 22.11 33.72
CA THR A 117 -20.28 21.50 34.59
C THR A 117 -21.36 20.79 33.77
N ALA A 118 -21.99 19.77 34.36
CA ALA A 118 -23.08 19.01 33.74
C ALA A 118 -24.34 19.86 33.39
N SER A 119 -24.43 21.09 33.88
CA SER A 119 -25.46 22.08 33.54
C SER A 119 -25.26 22.74 32.17
N GLY A 120 -24.13 22.50 31.49
CA GLY A 120 -23.84 23.09 30.19
C GLY A 120 -23.22 24.49 30.27
N ILE A 121 -23.23 25.22 29.15
CA ILE A 121 -22.70 26.58 29.05
C ILE A 121 -23.80 27.57 29.48
N GLU A 122 -23.50 28.44 30.44
CA GLU A 122 -24.41 29.53 30.82
C GLU A 122 -24.42 30.63 29.74
N ARG A 123 -25.62 31.09 29.35
CA ARG A 123 -25.85 32.16 28.34
C ARG A 123 -25.21 31.89 26.97
N PRO A 124 -25.65 30.84 26.25
CA PRO A 124 -25.17 30.54 24.91
C PRO A 124 -25.43 31.68 23.92
N GLU A 125 -26.53 32.45 24.06
CA GLU A 125 -26.83 33.59 23.18
C GLU A 125 -25.76 34.68 23.12
N GLU A 126 -24.94 34.85 24.16
CA GLU A 126 -23.90 35.88 24.21
C GLU A 126 -22.51 35.36 23.82
N LEU A 127 -22.28 34.06 23.96
CA LEU A 127 -21.02 33.43 23.62
C LEU A 127 -20.92 33.16 22.11
N VAL A 128 -22.03 32.78 21.47
CA VAL A 128 -22.11 32.56 20.02
C VAL A 128 -21.54 33.74 19.21
N PRO A 129 -21.97 35.00 19.40
CA PRO A 129 -21.44 36.13 18.63
C PRO A 129 -19.97 36.45 18.97
N ARG A 130 -19.52 36.23 20.21
CA ARG A 130 -18.12 36.45 20.60
C ARG A 130 -17.18 35.44 19.93
N VAL A 131 -17.60 34.18 19.83
CA VAL A 131 -16.83 33.13 19.16
C VAL A 131 -16.85 33.33 17.64
N ALA A 132 -17.99 33.74 17.08
CA ALA A 132 -18.09 34.05 15.65
C ALA A 132 -17.19 35.22 15.22
N ALA A 133 -16.85 36.14 16.13
CA ALA A 133 -15.95 37.27 15.86
C ALA A 133 -14.46 36.89 15.83
N VAL A 134 -14.09 35.65 16.18
CA VAL A 134 -12.70 35.19 16.16
C VAL A 134 -12.27 34.90 14.71
N PRO A 135 -11.12 35.44 14.25
CA PRO A 135 -10.63 35.21 12.90
C PRO A 135 -10.35 33.72 12.65
N GLY A 136 -10.95 33.17 11.60
CA GLY A 136 -10.85 31.75 11.23
C GLY A 136 -12.08 30.91 11.56
N VAL A 137 -13.08 31.46 12.26
CA VAL A 137 -14.34 30.77 12.54
C VAL A 137 -15.31 30.90 11.36
N LEU A 138 -15.65 29.77 10.72
CA LEU A 138 -16.55 29.72 9.56
C LEU A 138 -18.04 29.72 9.95
N GLY A 139 -18.35 29.25 11.16
CA GLY A 139 -19.72 29.22 11.69
C GLY A 139 -19.73 28.74 13.14
N VAL A 140 -20.77 29.12 13.88
CA VAL A 140 -21.00 28.71 15.26
C VAL A 140 -22.43 28.22 15.39
N ALA A 141 -22.61 27.05 15.99
CA ALA A 141 -23.91 26.47 16.28
C ALA A 141 -23.93 25.98 17.72
N ALA A 142 -24.95 26.39 18.49
CA ALA A 142 -25.17 25.88 19.84
C ALA A 142 -25.88 24.52 19.76
N PHE A 143 -25.42 23.56 20.56
CA PHE A 143 -26.02 22.24 20.65
C PHE A 143 -26.22 21.82 22.11
N THR A 144 -27.12 20.88 22.35
CA THR A 144 -27.38 20.32 23.69
C THR A 144 -27.53 18.81 23.60
N TYR A 145 -26.83 18.06 24.47
CA TYR A 145 -26.96 16.61 24.59
C TYR A 145 -27.88 16.24 25.76
N VAL A 146 -28.93 15.48 25.49
CA VAL A 146 -29.87 14.97 26.50
C VAL A 146 -29.93 13.46 26.41
N LYS A 147 -29.75 12.77 27.53
CA LYS A 147 -30.00 11.32 27.63
C LYS A 147 -31.49 11.09 27.81
N ALA A 148 -32.11 10.31 26.93
CA ALA A 148 -33.52 9.97 26.98
C ALA A 148 -33.71 8.45 26.93
N MET A 149 -34.83 7.96 27.42
CA MET A 149 -35.24 6.57 27.27
C MET A 149 -36.49 6.51 26.41
N VAL A 150 -36.50 5.60 25.43
CA VAL A 150 -37.67 5.32 24.61
C VAL A 150 -38.24 3.97 24.99
N PHE A 151 -39.56 3.93 25.14
CA PHE A 151 -40.31 2.74 25.51
C PHE A 151 -41.24 2.35 24.36
N ARG A 152 -41.17 1.09 23.89
CA ARG A 152 -42.10 0.53 22.91
C ARG A 152 -42.34 -0.95 23.19
N GLU A 153 -43.58 -1.33 23.48
CA GLU A 153 -44.04 -2.73 23.61
C GLU A 153 -43.07 -3.66 24.37
N GLY A 154 -42.62 -3.23 25.56
CA GLY A 154 -41.71 -4.03 26.40
C GLY A 154 -40.21 -3.88 26.08
N LEU A 155 -39.84 -3.17 25.01
CA LEU A 155 -38.47 -2.71 24.78
C LEU A 155 -38.24 -1.34 25.40
N THR A 156 -37.17 -1.23 26.19
CA THR A 156 -36.65 0.03 26.73
C THR A 156 -35.24 0.21 26.21
N GLU A 157 -35.01 1.29 25.46
CA GLU A 157 -33.69 1.60 24.92
C GLU A 157 -33.30 3.03 25.33
N GLY A 158 -32.08 3.17 25.86
CA GLY A 158 -31.50 4.47 26.17
C GLY A 158 -30.88 5.07 24.92
N LEU A 159 -31.20 6.32 24.63
CA LEU A 159 -30.64 7.06 23.51
C LEU A 159 -30.11 8.43 23.94
N VAL A 160 -29.19 8.97 23.15
CA VAL A 160 -28.65 10.33 23.34
C VAL A 160 -29.24 11.21 22.25
N VAL A 161 -30.02 12.21 22.66
CA VAL A 161 -30.60 13.22 21.77
C VAL A 161 -29.64 14.40 21.68
N LYS A 162 -29.26 14.78 20.45
CA LYS A 162 -28.56 16.03 20.16
C LYS A 162 -29.58 17.06 19.67
N GLY A 163 -29.91 18.03 20.51
CA GLY A 163 -30.69 19.21 20.11
C GLY A 163 -29.80 20.20 19.37
N VAL A 164 -30.19 20.60 18.16
CA VAL A 164 -29.43 21.51 17.28
C VAL A 164 -30.37 22.52 16.62
N ASP A 165 -29.93 23.76 16.45
CA ASP A 165 -30.62 24.72 15.60
C ASP A 165 -30.21 24.52 14.14
N LEU A 166 -31.15 23.99 13.33
CA LEU A 166 -30.95 23.67 11.92
C LEU A 166 -30.53 24.87 11.06
N ARG A 167 -30.81 26.12 11.47
CA ARG A 167 -30.39 27.30 10.70
C ARG A 167 -28.92 27.64 10.91
N ALA A 168 -28.44 27.57 12.16
CA ALA A 168 -27.05 27.82 12.52
C ALA A 168 -26.13 26.63 12.16
N GLU A 169 -26.62 25.39 12.29
CA GLU A 169 -25.83 24.18 12.06
C GLU A 169 -25.43 23.99 10.58
N ARG A 170 -26.22 24.51 9.63
CA ARG A 170 -25.92 24.45 8.18
C ARG A 170 -24.60 25.13 7.80
N GLY A 171 -24.14 26.11 8.60
CA GLY A 171 -22.86 26.77 8.40
C GLY A 171 -21.66 26.04 9.02
N VAL A 172 -21.90 25.02 9.85
CA VAL A 172 -20.87 24.36 10.66
C VAL A 172 -20.70 22.88 10.30
N THR A 173 -21.79 22.18 9.99
CA THR A 173 -21.76 20.75 9.68
C THR A 173 -22.63 20.40 8.47
N THR A 174 -22.27 19.31 7.79
CA THR A 174 -22.97 18.83 6.59
C THR A 174 -24.27 18.07 6.90
N VAL A 175 -24.67 18.02 8.18
CA VAL A 175 -25.81 17.22 8.68
C VAL A 175 -27.12 17.62 8.02
N GLY A 176 -27.34 18.93 7.81
CA GLY A 176 -28.56 19.42 7.15
C GLY A 176 -28.73 18.97 5.69
N ARG A 177 -27.67 18.47 5.03
CA ARG A 177 -27.71 18.00 3.64
C ARG A 177 -28.05 16.52 3.49
N ASN A 178 -27.94 15.73 4.57
CA ASN A 178 -28.11 14.27 4.54
C ASN A 178 -29.43 13.76 5.17
N ILE A 179 -30.28 14.66 5.67
CA ILE A 179 -31.55 14.33 6.36
C ILE A 179 -32.81 14.66 5.52
N THR A 180 -32.66 14.89 4.21
CA THR A 180 -33.77 14.98 3.24
C THR A 180 -33.72 13.77 2.33
#